data_AF-A0A6N1YAF1-F1
#
_entry.id   AF-A0A6N1YAF1-F1
#
_cell.length_a   1.000
_cell.length_b   1.000
_cell.length_c   1.000
_cell.angle_alpha   90.00
_cell.angle_beta   90.00
_cell.angle_gamma   90.00
#
_symmetry.space_group_name_H-M   'P 1'
#
loop_
_entity.id
_entity.type
_entity.pdbx_description
1 polymer ?
#
loop_
_entity_poly.entity_id
_entity_poly.type
_entity_poly.pdbx_seq_one_letter_code
_entity_poly.pdbx_strand_id
1 'polypeptide(L)'
;MPKLPPYAKNIPNNQEYIIICTGSEAWSRAQSISWMNEVVKTLLPLGDAINAYRWDFVYCKEVILFSNGTLETYDRLTELSRSLLKHGALKVLWCIPKFKRLMKFISKEATA
;
A
#
# COMPACT_ATOMS: atom_id res chain seq x y z
N MET A 1 15.05 -4.56 14.08
CA MET A 1 14.73 -3.34 13.31
C MET A 1 13.67 -3.68 12.28
N PRO A 2 12.64 -2.84 12.05
CA PRO A 2 11.62 -3.10 11.04
C PRO A 2 12.24 -3.21 9.64
N LYS A 3 11.79 -4.18 8.84
CA LYS A 3 12.31 -4.44 7.49
C LYS A 3 11.55 -3.65 6.43
N LEU A 4 12.11 -3.49 5.25
CA LEU A 4 11.33 -2.98 4.12
C LEU A 4 10.32 -4.02 3.64
N PRO A 5 9.11 -3.61 3.24
CA PRO A 5 8.20 -4.47 2.49
C PRO A 5 8.87 -5.06 1.24
N PRO A 6 8.48 -6.27 0.79
CA PRO A 6 9.06 -6.87 -0.40
C PRO A 6 8.99 -5.92 -1.60
N TYR A 7 10.08 -5.82 -2.35
CA TYR A 7 10.27 -4.93 -3.51
C TYR A 7 10.29 -3.42 -3.21
N ALA A 8 10.01 -2.96 -1.99
CA ALA A 8 10.01 -1.52 -1.68
C ALA A 8 11.38 -0.86 -1.93
N LYS A 9 12.48 -1.60 -1.77
CA LYS A 9 13.84 -1.13 -2.07
C LYS A 9 14.08 -0.77 -3.54
N ASN A 10 13.22 -1.25 -4.45
CA ASN A 10 13.34 -1.02 -5.89
C ASN A 10 12.48 0.18 -6.35
N ILE A 11 11.70 0.78 -5.45
CA ILE A 11 10.83 1.91 -5.80
C ILE A 11 11.71 3.14 -6.06
N PRO A 12 11.64 3.75 -7.25
CA PRO A 12 12.46 4.91 -7.54
C PRO A 12 11.92 6.16 -6.83
N ASN A 13 12.82 7.09 -6.52
CA ASN A 13 12.48 8.27 -5.73
C ASN A 13 11.42 9.16 -6.42
N ASN A 14 11.49 9.28 -7.75
CA ASN A 14 10.55 10.06 -8.58
C ASN A 14 9.20 9.36 -8.83
N GLN A 15 8.94 8.19 -8.23
CA GLN A 15 7.61 7.58 -8.30
C GLN A 15 6.67 8.30 -7.35
N GLU A 16 5.77 9.12 -7.90
CA GLU A 16 4.84 10.00 -7.15
C GLU A 16 3.77 9.23 -6.35
N TYR A 17 3.48 7.98 -6.74
CA TYR A 17 2.53 7.13 -6.03
C TYR A 17 3.07 5.72 -5.78
N ILE A 18 2.66 5.13 -4.68
CA ILE A 18 3.06 3.80 -4.24
C ILE A 18 1.88 2.86 -4.35
N ILE A 19 2.05 1.75 -5.06
CA ILE A 19 1.07 0.66 -5.05
C ILE A 19 1.54 -0.39 -4.05
N ILE A 20 0.68 -0.69 -3.08
CA ILE A 20 0.87 -1.76 -2.10
C ILE A 20 -0.16 -2.84 -2.37
N CYS A 21 0.30 -4.00 -2.84
CA CYS A 21 -0.54 -5.17 -3.03
C CYS A 21 -0.80 -5.88 -1.70
N THR A 22 -2.03 -6.29 -1.45
CA THR A 22 -2.42 -7.09 -0.27
C THR A 22 -3.32 -8.26 -0.66
N GLY A 23 -3.59 -9.16 0.29
CA GLY A 23 -4.36 -10.38 0.05
C GLY A 23 -3.50 -11.58 -0.38
N SER A 24 -4.12 -12.74 -0.56
CA SER A 24 -3.41 -14.00 -0.83
C SER A 24 -2.61 -13.98 -2.14
N GLU A 25 -2.99 -13.12 -3.09
CA GLU A 25 -2.32 -12.99 -4.39
C GLU A 25 -1.39 -11.77 -4.49
N ALA A 26 -1.05 -11.14 -3.35
CA ALA A 26 -0.23 -9.93 -3.32
C ALA A 26 1.13 -10.12 -4.02
N TRP A 27 1.77 -11.27 -3.85
CA TRP A 27 3.05 -11.63 -4.48
C TRP A 27 2.98 -11.62 -6.00
N SER A 28 1.95 -12.26 -6.56
CA SER A 28 1.74 -12.31 -8.01
C SER A 28 1.47 -10.91 -8.56
N ARG A 29 0.62 -10.13 -7.88
CA ARG A 29 0.24 -8.78 -8.34
C ARG A 29 1.38 -7.77 -8.28
N ALA A 30 2.22 -7.83 -7.25
CA ALA A 30 3.39 -6.95 -7.15
C ALA A 30 4.40 -7.18 -8.29
N GLN A 31 4.48 -8.40 -8.83
CA GLN A 31 5.39 -8.77 -9.93
C GLN A 31 4.74 -8.69 -11.32
N SER A 32 3.43 -8.46 -11.40
CA SER A 32 2.67 -8.50 -12.64
C SER A 32 3.18 -7.47 -13.66
N ILE A 33 3.62 -7.92 -14.84
CA ILE A 33 4.05 -7.04 -15.94
C ILE A 33 2.92 -6.67 -16.90
N SER A 34 1.73 -7.28 -16.78
CA SER A 34 0.56 -6.97 -17.62
C SER A 34 -0.31 -5.85 -17.05
N TRP A 35 0.00 -5.36 -15.84
CA TRP A 35 -0.78 -4.36 -15.12
C TRP A 35 0.14 -3.42 -14.35
N MET A 36 0.02 -2.11 -14.60
CA MET A 36 0.89 -1.07 -14.00
C MET A 36 2.38 -1.45 -14.13
N ASN A 37 2.82 -1.75 -15.35
CA ASN A 37 4.16 -2.26 -15.66
C ASN A 37 5.27 -1.21 -15.52
N GLU A 38 4.92 0.07 -15.62
CA GLU A 38 5.84 1.20 -15.42
C GLU A 38 6.03 1.58 -13.95
N VAL A 39 5.27 0.95 -13.04
CA VAL A 39 5.26 1.28 -11.61
C VAL A 39 5.86 0.14 -10.82
N VAL A 40 6.88 0.45 -10.03
CA VAL A 40 7.41 -0.51 -9.07
C VAL A 40 6.42 -0.61 -7.92
N LYS A 41 5.89 -1.82 -7.76
CA LYS A 41 4.92 -2.18 -6.72
C LYS A 41 5.63 -2.81 -5.53
N THR A 42 5.03 -2.67 -4.37
CA THR A 42 5.40 -3.42 -3.17
C THR A 42 4.19 -4.19 -2.65
N LEU A 43 4.33 -4.90 -1.52
CA LEU A 43 3.25 -5.68 -0.94
C LEU A 43 3.33 -5.81 0.57
N LEU A 44 2.19 -6.08 1.19
CA LEU A 44 2.08 -6.66 2.52
C LEU A 44 1.55 -8.10 2.36
N PRO A 45 2.30 -9.14 2.76
CA PRO A 45 1.80 -10.51 2.69
C PRO A 45 0.54 -10.68 3.54
N LEU A 46 -0.40 -11.53 3.09
CA LEU A 46 -1.64 -11.78 3.82
C LEU A 46 -1.34 -12.28 5.25
N GLY A 47 -1.89 -11.59 6.24
CA GLY A 47 -1.74 -11.98 7.65
C GLY A 47 -0.44 -11.50 8.31
N ASP A 48 0.53 -10.98 7.55
CA ASP A 48 1.79 -10.49 8.13
C ASP A 48 1.56 -9.28 9.02
N ALA A 49 2.49 -9.09 9.97
CA ALA A 49 2.41 -8.00 10.95
C ALA A 49 2.79 -6.66 10.30
N ILE A 50 1.86 -5.69 10.28
CA ILE A 50 2.06 -4.36 9.66
C ILE A 50 3.24 -3.61 10.31
N ASN A 51 3.43 -3.77 11.62
CA ASN A 51 4.50 -3.14 12.40
C ASN A 51 5.88 -3.81 12.23
N ALA A 52 5.96 -4.97 11.57
CA ALA A 52 7.24 -5.58 11.21
C ALA A 52 7.95 -4.81 10.09
N TYR A 53 7.24 -3.88 9.44
CA TYR A 53 7.70 -3.13 8.29
C TYR A 53 7.90 -1.64 8.58
N ARG A 54 8.95 -1.07 7.97
CA ARG A 54 9.10 0.38 7.84
C ARG A 54 8.39 0.86 6.58
N TRP A 55 7.65 1.95 6.69
CA TRP A 55 6.83 2.52 5.60
C TRP A 55 7.31 3.89 5.14
N ASP A 56 8.49 4.34 5.56
CA ASP A 56 9.06 5.66 5.28
C ASP A 56 9.19 6.01 3.78
N PHE A 57 9.26 5.01 2.90
CA PHE A 57 9.29 5.23 1.44
C PHE A 57 7.98 5.79 0.87
N VAL A 58 6.91 5.89 1.68
CA VAL A 58 5.63 6.50 1.29
C VAL A 58 5.56 8.00 1.63
N TYR A 59 6.59 8.56 2.27
CA TYR A 59 6.63 9.96 2.68
C TYR A 59 6.42 10.91 1.48
N CYS A 60 5.50 11.85 1.62
CA CYS A 60 5.06 12.78 0.57
C CYS A 60 4.54 12.11 -0.72
N LYS A 61 4.07 10.86 -0.65
CA LYS A 61 3.52 10.14 -1.80
C LYS A 61 2.07 9.77 -1.61
N GLU A 62 1.37 9.57 -2.71
CA GLU A 62 0.05 8.96 -2.70
C GLU A 62 0.17 7.44 -2.61
N VAL A 63 -0.71 6.78 -1.85
CA VAL A 63 -0.68 5.32 -1.73
C VAL A 63 -1.96 4.72 -2.27
N ILE A 64 -1.83 3.67 -3.09
CA ILE A 64 -2.92 2.87 -3.61
C ILE A 64 -2.81 1.47 -2.99
N LEU A 65 -3.82 1.08 -2.21
CA LEU A 65 -3.98 -0.29 -1.74
C LEU A 65 -4.76 -1.09 -2.79
N PHE A 66 -4.15 -2.15 -3.28
CA PHE A 66 -4.77 -3.08 -4.21
C PHE A 66 -4.84 -4.47 -3.60
N SER A 67 -6.04 -5.00 -3.41
CA SER A 67 -6.22 -6.33 -2.81
C SER A 67 -6.73 -7.34 -3.82
N ASN A 68 -6.16 -8.55 -3.80
CA ASN A 68 -6.55 -9.63 -4.70
C ASN A 68 -6.49 -11.01 -4.03
N GLY A 69 -7.31 -11.94 -4.50
CA GLY A 69 -7.51 -13.24 -3.87
C GLY A 69 -8.29 -13.12 -2.55
N THR A 70 -7.89 -13.86 -1.52
CA THR A 70 -8.42 -13.73 -0.17
C THR A 70 -7.99 -12.38 0.40
N LEU A 71 -8.95 -11.54 0.73
CA LEU A 71 -8.72 -10.16 1.17
C LEU A 71 -8.37 -10.11 2.65
N GLU A 72 -7.58 -9.09 3.01
CA GLU A 72 -7.43 -8.67 4.40
C GLU A 72 -8.77 -8.19 4.98
N THR A 73 -8.91 -8.23 6.30
CA THR A 73 -10.09 -7.69 6.97
C THR A 73 -10.15 -6.17 6.84
N TYR A 74 -11.35 -5.60 6.97
CA TYR A 74 -11.52 -4.15 6.96
C TYR A 74 -10.66 -3.46 8.04
N ASP A 75 -10.61 -4.04 9.24
CA ASP A 75 -9.83 -3.49 10.35
C ASP A 75 -8.33 -3.51 10.06
N ARG A 76 -7.82 -4.60 9.47
CA ARG A 76 -6.40 -4.70 9.07
C ARG A 76 -6.05 -3.72 7.96
N LEU A 77 -6.92 -3.53 6.97
CA LEU A 77 -6.71 -2.52 5.92
C LEU A 77 -6.78 -1.09 6.47
N THR A 78 -7.63 -0.85 7.46
CA THR A 78 -7.72 0.43 8.18
C THR A 78 -6.46 0.68 9.01
N GLU A 79 -5.97 -0.33 9.73
CA GLU A 79 -4.72 -0.28 10.47
C GLU A 79 -3.54 0.03 9.54
N LEU A 80 -3.45 -0.66 8.41
CA LEU A 80 -2.43 -0.40 7.39
C LEU A 80 -2.52 1.05 6.89
N SER A 81 -3.72 1.53 6.58
CA SER A 81 -3.93 2.91 6.11
C SER A 81 -3.48 3.94 7.15
N ARG A 82 -3.81 3.73 8.43
CA ARG A 82 -3.34 4.58 9.53
C ARG A 82 -1.81 4.56 9.66
N SER A 83 -1.20 3.38 9.54
CA SER A 83 0.25 3.23 9.57
C SER A 83 0.92 4.03 8.44
N LEU A 84 0.41 3.93 7.21
CA LEU A 84 0.94 4.64 6.04
C LEU A 84 0.83 6.16 6.20
N LEU A 85 -0.33 6.65 6.65
CA LEU A 85 -0.52 8.08 6.92
C LEU A 85 0.41 8.59 8.03
N LYS A 86 0.62 7.80 9.09
CA LYS A 86 1.57 8.12 10.17
C LYS A 86 3.02 8.24 9.66
N HIS A 87 3.36 7.57 8.57
CA HIS A 87 4.68 7.65 7.93
C HIS A 87 4.75 8.71 6.81
N GLY A 88 3.75 9.60 6.71
CA GLY A 88 3.78 10.76 5.83
C GLY A 88 3.20 10.54 4.43
N ALA A 89 2.43 9.47 4.21
CA ALA A 89 1.63 9.36 2.99
C ALA A 89 0.62 10.53 2.91
N LEU A 90 0.48 11.15 1.75
CA LEU A 90 -0.48 12.25 1.52
C LEU A 90 -1.92 11.75 1.57
N LYS A 91 -2.17 10.60 0.95
CA LYS A 91 -3.48 9.95 0.90
C LYS A 91 -3.33 8.44 0.70
N VAL A 92 -4.33 7.68 1.15
CA VAL A 92 -4.47 6.25 0.90
C VAL A 92 -5.77 5.99 0.16
N LEU A 93 -5.69 5.43 -1.04
CA LEU A 93 -6.83 5.04 -1.87
C LEU A 93 -6.99 3.52 -1.86
N TRP A 94 -8.19 3.04 -1.53
CA TRP A 94 -8.50 1.61 -1.59
C TRP A 94 -9.09 1.27 -2.95
N CYS A 95 -8.35 0.46 -3.72
CA CYS A 95 -8.81 -0.19 -4.94
C CYS A 95 -9.10 -1.66 -4.62
N ILE A 96 -10.20 -1.91 -3.91
CA ILE A 96 -10.53 -3.23 -3.36
C ILE A 96 -11.97 -3.60 -3.74
N PRO A 97 -12.18 -4.61 -4.61
CA PRO A 97 -13.50 -4.89 -5.22
C PRO A 97 -14.65 -5.11 -4.22
N LYS A 98 -14.35 -5.69 -3.06
CA LYS A 98 -15.37 -5.95 -2.00
C LYS A 98 -15.98 -4.66 -1.45
N PHE A 99 -15.23 -3.57 -1.44
CA PHE A 99 -15.71 -2.28 -0.97
C PHE A 99 -16.15 -1.48 -2.20
N LYS A 100 -17.42 -1.65 -2.58
CA LYS A 100 -18.04 -1.10 -3.81
C LYS A 100 -17.89 0.42 -4.01
N ARG A 101 -17.41 1.16 -3.00
CA ARG A 101 -17.07 2.58 -3.08
C ARG A 101 -15.57 2.73 -2.89
N LEU A 102 -14.95 3.55 -3.75
CA LEU A 102 -13.57 4.02 -3.56
C LEU A 102 -13.46 4.65 -2.17
N MET A 103 -12.77 3.98 -1.26
CA MET A 103 -12.46 4.56 0.04
C MET A 103 -11.17 5.37 -0.06
N LYS A 104 -11.24 6.62 0.39
CA LYS A 104 -10.13 7.57 0.37
C LYS A 104 -9.90 8.07 1.79
N PHE A 105 -8.67 7.92 2.25
CA PHE A 105 -8.18 8.48 3.51
C PHE A 105 -7.16 9.56 3.18
N ILE A 106 -7.23 10.72 3.83
CA ILE A 106 -6.37 11.87 3.54
C ILE A 106 -5.61 12.21 4.82
N SER A 107 -4.31 12.51 4.70
CA SER A 107 -3.54 13.06 5.80
C SER A 107 -4.13 14.41 6.24
N LYS A 108 -4.15 14.69 7.54
CA LYS A 108 -4.55 16.01 8.06
C LYS A 108 -3.65 17.14 7.53
N GLU A 109 -2.39 16.83 7.23
CA GLU A 109 -1.42 17.80 6.72
C GLU A 109 -1.62 18.09 5.22
N ALA A 110 -2.22 17.15 4.47
CA ALA A 110 -2.52 17.31 3.05
C ALA A 110 -3.80 18.13 2.77
N THR A 111 -4.51 18.56 3.82
CA THR A 111 -5.71 19.40 3.74
C THR A 111 -5.46 20.86 4.14
N ALA A 112 -4.22 21.23 4.45
CA ALA A 112 -3.80 22.57 4.85
C ALA A 112 -3.23 23.37 3.67
#